data_AF-A0A978TG20-F1
#
_entry.id   AF-A0A978TG20-F1
#
_cell.length_a   1.000
_cell.length_b   1.000
_cell.length_c   1.000
_cell.angle_alpha   90.00
_cell.angle_beta   90.00
_cell.angle_gamma   90.00
#
_symmetry.space_group_name_H-M   'P 1'
#
loop_
_entity.id
_entity.type
_entity.pdbx_description
1 polymer ?
#
loop_
_entity_poly.entity_id
_entity_poly.type
_entity_poly.pdbx_seq_one_letter_code
_entity_poly.pdbx_strand_id
1 'polypeptide(L)'
;MDGQPFFIQFSGQQASAQPPATGTIFCTGQMQNGWQYRAEATNQRFTQIRWERSGAESVVSTLRFYRNNAQGKPVYRGSFRDATEVTLVDLSGGNPRPGTQVSIGVEEWGWSRGNCRQ
;
A
#
# COMPACT_ATOMS: atom_id res chain seq x y z
N MET A 1 -62.08 -15.68 -6.69
CA MET A 1 -61.11 -14.91 -7.51
C MET A 1 -60.78 -13.71 -6.66
N ASP A 2 -59.79 -13.88 -5.78
CA ASP A 2 -59.61 -13.05 -4.60
C ASP A 2 -58.18 -12.48 -4.58
N GLY A 3 -58.12 -11.16 -4.44
CA GLY A 3 -57.06 -10.33 -3.88
C GLY A 3 -55.59 -10.70 -4.11
N GLN A 4 -54.89 -9.93 -4.94
CA GLN A 4 -53.45 -9.69 -4.82
C GLN A 4 -53.19 -8.17 -4.78
N PRO A 5 -52.51 -7.65 -3.74
CA PRO A 5 -52.09 -6.25 -3.75
C PRO A 5 -50.90 -6.07 -4.69
N PHE A 6 -51.01 -5.07 -5.58
CA PHE A 6 -49.88 -4.57 -6.36
C PHE A 6 -48.95 -3.78 -5.44
N PHE A 7 -47.76 -4.31 -5.17
CA PHE A 7 -46.69 -3.52 -4.56
C PHE A 7 -46.05 -2.65 -5.66
N ILE A 8 -46.26 -1.34 -5.58
CA ILE A 8 -45.50 -0.38 -6.39
C ILE A 8 -44.09 -0.33 -5.80
N GLN A 9 -43.11 -0.94 -6.49
CA GLN A 9 -41.71 -0.75 -6.16
C GLN A 9 -41.30 0.66 -6.60
N PHE A 10 -41.00 1.52 -5.62
CA PHE A 10 -40.40 2.82 -5.85
C PHE A 10 -39.04 2.64 -6.53
N SER A 11 -38.98 2.97 -7.82
CA SER A 11 -37.73 3.25 -8.51
C SER A 11 -37.19 4.57 -7.95
N GLY A 12 -36.02 4.58 -7.30
CA GLY A 12 -35.47 5.87 -6.87
C GLY A 12 -34.25 5.90 -5.96
N GLN A 13 -33.76 4.79 -5.41
CA GLN A 13 -32.44 4.83 -4.77
C GLN A 13 -31.38 4.66 -5.85
N GLN A 14 -31.06 5.78 -6.51
CA GLN A 14 -29.71 5.98 -7.05
C GLN A 14 -28.77 5.73 -5.87
N ALA A 15 -28.24 4.52 -5.79
CA ALA A 15 -27.06 4.26 -5.00
C ALA A 15 -26.04 5.28 -5.52
N SER A 16 -25.82 6.35 -4.73
CA SER A 16 -24.62 7.14 -4.87
C SER A 16 -23.51 6.10 -4.89
N ALA A 17 -22.81 6.01 -6.02
CA ALA A 17 -21.61 5.20 -6.12
C ALA A 17 -20.66 5.80 -5.09
N GLN A 18 -20.71 5.29 -3.86
CA GLN A 18 -19.84 5.70 -2.78
C GLN A 18 -18.45 5.42 -3.34
N PRO A 19 -17.58 6.45 -3.49
CA PRO A 19 -16.20 6.20 -3.87
C PRO A 19 -15.71 5.07 -2.98
N PRO A 20 -15.06 4.02 -3.52
CA PRO A 20 -14.53 2.97 -2.68
C PRO A 20 -13.76 3.66 -1.57
N ALA A 21 -14.10 3.37 -0.31
CA ALA A 21 -13.39 3.95 0.83
C ALA A 21 -11.91 3.81 0.52
N THR A 22 -11.18 4.92 0.45
CA THR A 22 -9.75 4.94 0.20
C THR A 22 -9.06 4.39 1.44
N GLY A 23 -9.29 3.10 1.71
CA GLY A 23 -8.77 2.40 2.85
C GLY A 23 -7.26 2.41 2.79
N THR A 24 -6.64 2.51 3.94
CA THR A 24 -5.20 2.37 4.06
C THR A 24 -4.79 1.01 3.51
N ILE A 25 -3.80 0.99 2.63
CA ILE A 25 -3.20 -0.25 2.13
C ILE A 25 -1.87 -0.46 2.83
N PHE A 26 -1.67 -1.68 3.31
CA PHE A 26 -0.43 -2.09 3.93
C PHE A 26 0.24 -3.15 3.08
N CYS A 27 1.52 -2.96 2.77
CA CYS A 27 2.32 -3.96 2.08
C CYS A 27 3.39 -4.49 3.02
N THR A 28 3.38 -5.80 3.24
CA THR A 28 4.30 -6.46 4.19
C THR A 28 5.22 -7.43 3.50
N GLY A 29 6.45 -7.52 3.98
CA GLY A 29 7.46 -8.46 3.51
C GLY A 29 8.66 -8.51 4.47
N GLN A 30 9.74 -9.16 4.05
CA GLN A 30 10.92 -9.35 4.88
C GLN A 30 12.20 -9.22 4.03
N MET A 31 13.20 -8.52 4.56
CA MET A 31 14.55 -8.43 4.01
C MET A 31 15.37 -9.68 4.35
N GLN A 32 16.38 -10.01 3.54
CA GLN A 32 17.22 -11.18 3.74
C GLN A 32 17.95 -11.17 5.08
N ASN A 33 18.31 -9.98 5.58
CA ASN A 33 18.96 -9.81 6.88
C ASN A 33 18.00 -9.96 8.09
N GLY A 34 16.73 -10.32 7.86
CA GLY A 34 15.77 -10.65 8.90
C GLY A 34 14.83 -9.52 9.31
N TRP A 35 15.04 -8.28 8.84
CA TRP A 35 14.10 -7.18 9.10
C TRP A 35 12.78 -7.39 8.35
N GLN A 36 11.68 -7.44 9.11
CA GLN A 36 10.34 -7.38 8.55
C GLN A 36 9.96 -5.93 8.29
N TYR A 37 9.12 -5.70 7.31
CA TYR A 37 8.62 -4.36 7.01
C TYR A 37 7.11 -4.34 6.78
N ARG A 38 6.54 -3.17 7.09
CA ARG A 38 5.18 -2.77 6.73
C ARG A 38 5.23 -1.38 6.10
N ALA A 39 5.03 -1.32 4.79
CA ALA A 39 4.83 -0.07 4.06
C ALA A 39 3.35 0.32 4.10
N GLU A 40 3.06 1.60 4.30
CA GLU A 40 1.69 2.12 4.37
C GLU A 40 1.43 3.07 3.20
N ALA A 41 0.31 2.85 2.51
CA ALA A 41 -0.21 3.76 1.50
C ALA A 41 -1.56 4.34 1.93
N THR A 42 -1.64 5.67 1.91
CA THR A 42 -2.85 6.45 2.18
C THR A 42 -3.13 7.30 0.96
N ASN A 43 -4.38 7.37 0.51
CA ASN A 43 -4.74 8.03 -0.75
C ASN A 43 -3.84 7.60 -1.93
N GLN A 44 -3.60 6.28 -2.04
CA GLN A 44 -2.78 5.64 -3.08
C GLN A 44 -1.29 6.03 -3.08
N ARG A 45 -0.79 6.68 -2.02
CA ARG A 45 0.62 7.10 -1.92
C ARG A 45 1.28 6.50 -0.70
N PHE A 46 2.47 5.91 -0.90
CA PHE A 46 3.29 5.42 0.20
C PHE A 46 3.96 6.56 0.93
N THR A 47 3.84 6.58 2.26
CA THR A 47 4.36 7.67 3.11
C THR A 47 5.34 7.19 4.17
N GLN A 48 5.30 5.90 4.54
CA GLN A 48 6.21 5.35 5.53
C GLN A 48 6.44 3.85 5.37
N ILE A 49 7.54 3.37 5.95
CA ILE A 49 7.82 1.97 6.22
C ILE A 49 8.15 1.82 7.70
N ARG A 50 7.44 0.92 8.39
CA ARG A 50 7.81 0.45 9.72
C ARG A 50 8.64 -0.82 9.60
N TRP A 51 9.76 -0.88 10.29
CA TRP A 51 10.70 -1.98 10.31
C TRP A 51 10.72 -2.64 11.69
N GLU A 52 10.69 -3.97 11.71
CA GLU A 52 10.66 -4.76 12.94
C GLU A 52 11.61 -5.95 12.83
N ARG A 53 12.32 -6.24 13.92
CA ARG A 53 13.18 -7.43 14.04
C ARG A 53 13.27 -7.83 15.51
N SER A 54 13.21 -9.13 15.78
CA SER A 54 13.33 -9.65 17.14
C SER A 54 14.65 -9.18 17.78
N GLY A 55 14.58 -8.67 19.00
CA GLY A 55 15.73 -8.15 19.74
C GLY A 55 16.22 -6.76 19.29
N ALA A 56 15.51 -6.08 18.38
CA ALA A 56 15.84 -4.72 17.96
C ALA A 56 14.65 -3.77 18.17
N GLU A 57 14.94 -2.49 18.38
CA GLU A 57 13.94 -1.43 18.40
C GLU A 57 13.32 -1.25 17.00
N SER A 58 12.00 -1.04 16.96
CA SER A 58 11.30 -0.73 15.72
C SER A 58 11.77 0.59 15.13
N VAL A 59 11.95 0.64 13.82
CA VAL A 59 12.40 1.84 13.09
C VAL A 59 11.31 2.28 12.13
N VAL A 60 11.17 3.59 11.91
CA VAL A 60 10.28 4.13 10.87
C VAL A 60 11.12 4.90 9.86
N SER A 61 10.90 4.61 8.59
CA SER A 61 11.41 5.40 7.46
C SER A 61 10.28 6.22 6.87
N THR A 62 10.39 7.55 6.87
CA THR A 62 9.50 8.40 6.09
C THR A 62 9.86 8.31 4.61
N LEU A 63 8.85 8.18 3.77
CA LEU A 63 8.99 8.12 2.32
C LEU A 63 8.51 9.41 1.67
N ARG A 64 9.20 9.83 0.61
CA ARG A 64 8.76 10.89 -0.30
C ARG A 64 8.71 10.35 -1.71
N PHE A 65 7.68 10.74 -2.46
CA PHE A 65 7.66 10.48 -3.89
C PHE A 65 8.86 11.14 -4.55
N TYR A 66 9.55 10.38 -5.39
CA TYR A 66 10.73 10.86 -6.10
C TYR A 66 10.43 11.05 -7.58
N ARG A 67 10.03 9.98 -8.28
CA ARG A 67 9.67 10.01 -9.71
C ARG A 67 8.92 8.74 -10.09
N ASN A 68 8.43 8.67 -11.33
CA ASN A 68 8.11 7.39 -11.96
C ASN A 68 9.39 6.81 -12.61
N ASN A 69 9.58 5.49 -12.56
CA ASN A 69 10.67 4.83 -13.28
C ASN A 69 10.35 4.68 -14.78
N ALA A 70 11.26 4.11 -15.56
CA ALA A 70 11.10 3.91 -17.00
C ALA A 70 9.89 3.02 -17.38
N GLN A 71 9.36 2.24 -16.43
CA GLN A 71 8.17 1.40 -16.61
C GLN A 71 6.88 2.12 -16.13
N GLY A 72 6.95 3.41 -15.81
CA GLY A 72 5.84 4.19 -15.28
C GLY A 72 5.46 3.88 -13.84
N LYS A 73 6.26 3.08 -13.11
CA LYS A 73 5.97 2.72 -11.71
C LYS A 73 6.44 3.83 -10.76
N PRO A 74 5.59 4.29 -9.82
CA PRO A 74 6.00 5.27 -8.82
C PRO A 74 7.15 4.76 -7.95
N VAL A 75 8.15 5.62 -7.75
CA VAL A 75 9.30 5.39 -6.89
C VAL A 75 9.27 6.38 -5.75
N TYR A 76 9.45 5.87 -4.55
CA TYR A 76 9.54 6.62 -3.31
C TYR A 76 10.91 6.41 -2.67
N ARG A 77 11.45 7.44 -2.03
CA ARG A 77 12.74 7.40 -1.34
C ARG A 77 12.60 7.80 0.12
N GLY A 78 13.45 7.23 0.95
CA GLY A 78 13.61 7.56 2.37
C GLY A 78 14.94 7.04 2.90
N SER A 79 15.07 7.01 4.21
CA SER A 79 16.26 6.54 4.92
C SER A 79 15.87 5.58 6.04
N PHE A 80 16.68 4.55 6.27
CA PHE A 80 16.65 3.76 7.50
C PHE A 80 17.64 4.39 8.48
N ARG A 81 17.14 4.83 9.65
CA ARG A 81 17.91 5.54 10.69
C ARG A 81 18.75 6.70 10.15
N ASP A 82 18.20 7.45 9.20
CA ASP A 82 18.85 8.62 8.57
C ASP A 82 20.22 8.36 7.91
N ALA A 83 20.61 7.10 7.72
CA ALA A 83 21.93 6.73 7.24
C ALA A 83 21.89 5.86 5.98
N THR A 84 20.93 4.93 5.87
CA THR A 84 20.91 3.94 4.78
C THR A 84 19.78 4.26 3.79
N GLU A 85 20.06 4.38 2.49
CA GLU A 85 19.03 4.70 1.49
C GLU A 85 17.98 3.59 1.42
N VAL A 86 16.70 4.01 1.39
CA VAL A 86 15.55 3.14 1.16
C VAL A 86 14.85 3.59 -0.12
N THR A 87 14.62 2.66 -1.04
CA THR A 87 13.80 2.85 -2.23
C THR A 87 12.59 1.93 -2.18
N LEU A 88 11.38 2.46 -2.40
CA LEU A 88 10.17 1.69 -2.61
C LEU A 88 9.65 1.92 -4.03
N VAL A 89 9.39 0.85 -4.76
CA VAL A 89 8.72 0.86 -6.06
C VAL A 89 7.33 0.27 -5.91
N ASP A 90 6.32 1.05 -6.26
CA ASP A 90 4.93 0.60 -6.30
C ASP A 90 4.66 -0.16 -7.60
N LEU A 91 4.59 -1.49 -7.52
CA LEU A 91 4.41 -2.34 -8.71
C LEU A 91 2.97 -2.29 -9.25
N SER A 92 2.02 -1.71 -8.51
CA SER A 92 0.66 -1.47 -9.02
C SER A 92 0.61 -0.36 -10.09
N GLY A 93 1.61 0.52 -10.13
CA GLY A 93 1.62 1.68 -11.02
C GLY A 93 0.88 2.90 -10.48
N GLY A 94 0.85 3.10 -9.16
CA GLY A 94 0.19 4.24 -8.52
C GLY A 94 -1.24 3.96 -8.07
N ASN A 95 -1.65 2.70 -8.05
CA ASN A 95 -2.96 2.27 -7.57
C ASN A 95 -2.82 1.07 -6.63
N PRO A 96 -2.15 1.23 -5.47
CA PRO A 96 -1.97 0.15 -4.51
C PRO A 96 -3.35 -0.31 -4.02
N ARG A 97 -3.55 -1.63 -4.04
CA ARG A 97 -4.78 -2.32 -3.66
C ARG A 97 -4.47 -3.74 -3.20
N PRO A 98 -5.39 -4.44 -2.51
CA PRO A 98 -5.17 -5.83 -2.12
C PRO A 98 -4.74 -6.71 -3.31
N GLY A 99 -3.76 -7.58 -3.09
CA GLY A 99 -3.21 -8.47 -4.12
C GLY A 99 -2.14 -7.84 -5.02
N THR A 100 -1.89 -6.53 -4.91
CA THR A 100 -0.73 -5.90 -5.57
C THR A 100 0.55 -6.08 -4.75
N GLN A 101 1.69 -5.65 -5.31
CA GLN A 101 3.00 -5.79 -4.69
C GLN A 101 3.78 -4.49 -4.69
N VAL A 102 4.75 -4.42 -3.79
CA VAL A 102 5.84 -3.44 -3.81
C VAL A 102 7.17 -4.16 -3.94
N SER A 103 8.19 -3.44 -4.43
CA SER A 103 9.58 -3.85 -4.28
C SER A 103 10.31 -2.81 -3.43
N ILE A 104 10.94 -3.25 -2.35
CA ILE A 104 11.70 -2.37 -1.46
C ILE A 104 13.16 -2.76 -1.56
N GLY A 105 14.00 -1.77 -1.86
CA GLY A 105 15.45 -1.86 -1.86
C GLY A 105 16.00 -1.08 -0.69
N VAL A 106 16.94 -1.66 0.03
CA VAL A 106 17.72 -0.95 1.04
C VAL A 106 19.19 -1.14 0.67
N GLU A 107 19.94 -0.04 0.73
CA GLU A 107 21.37 -0.06 0.49
C GLU A 107 22.03 -1.16 1.33
N GLU A 108 22.94 -1.92 0.72
CA GLU A 108 23.63 -3.08 1.31
C GLU A 108 22.78 -4.32 1.66
N TRP A 109 21.44 -4.21 1.79
CA TRP A 109 20.58 -5.35 2.14
C TRP A 109 19.91 -5.99 0.92
N GLY A 110 19.95 -5.30 -0.22
CA GLY A 110 19.37 -5.74 -1.47
C GLY A 110 17.86 -5.45 -1.56
N TRP A 111 17.17 -6.26 -2.36
CA TRP A 111 15.76 -6.07 -2.70
C TRP A 111 14.86 -7.17 -2.12
N SER A 112 13.66 -6.78 -1.71
CA SER A 112 12.60 -7.69 -1.26
C SER A 112 11.25 -7.32 -1.88
N ARG A 113 10.35 -8.31 -1.99
CA ARG A 113 8.97 -8.13 -2.44
C ARG A 113 8.01 -8.17 -1.26
N GLY A 114 7.07 -7.22 -1.25
CA GLY A 114 6.01 -7.14 -0.26
C GLY A 114 4.64 -7.28 -0.91
N ASN A 115 3.72 -7.97 -0.25
CA ASN A 115 2.34 -8.15 -0.73
C ASN A 115 1.42 -7.16 -0.02
N CYS A 116 0.55 -6.52 -0.79
CA CYS A 116 -0.37 -5.49 -0.33
C CYS A 116 -1.74 -6.07 0.06
N ARG A 117 -2.29 -5.56 1.15
CA ARG A 117 -3.59 -5.92 1.74
C ARG A 117 -4.22 -4.69 2.42
N GLN A 118 -5.51 -4.78 2.74
CA GLN A 118 -6.17 -3.85 3.66
C GLN A 118 -5.90 -4.26 5.10
#